data_AF-A0A8D0FZD2-F1
#
_entry.id   AF-A0A8D0FZD2-F1
#
_cell.length_a   1.000
_cell.length_b   1.000
_cell.length_c   1.000
_cell.angle_alpha   90.00
_cell.angle_beta   90.00
_cell.angle_gamma   90.00
#
_symmetry.space_group_name_H-M   'P 1'
#
loop_
_entity.id
_entity.type
_entity.pdbx_description
1 polymer ?
#
loop_
_entity_poly.entity_id
_entity_poly.type
_entity_poly.pdbx_seq_one_letter_code
_entity_poly.pdbx_strand_id
1 'polypeptide(L)'
;MDLCIYFELLYTPAIKDSTMRRYTISNALHLMQICKGKVRFQKAPLDLRGPYDVANLGLLFGLSESDAKAAVSSNCRAALLHGETRKTAFGVVYTKKKPLPAEEEDPVPVSKKSKTAA
;
A
#
# COMPACT_ATOMS: atom_id res chain seq x y z
N MET A 1 6.74 11.73 -19.03
CA MET A 1 6.00 10.71 -18.27
C MET A 1 7.01 9.80 -17.62
N ASP A 2 7.24 9.94 -16.32
CA ASP A 2 8.10 9.01 -15.60
C ASP A 2 7.47 7.62 -15.62
N LEU A 3 8.21 6.61 -16.11
CA LEU A 3 7.75 5.22 -16.06
C LEU A 3 7.44 4.86 -14.60
N CYS A 4 6.21 4.38 -14.37
CA CYS A 4 5.68 4.01 -13.04
C CYS A 4 6.26 2.65 -12.60
N ILE A 5 7.59 2.56 -12.54
CA ILE A 5 8.32 1.37 -12.10
C ILE A 5 8.70 1.58 -10.64
N TYR A 6 8.29 0.62 -9.80
CA TYR A 6 8.63 0.54 -8.40
C TYR A 6 9.42 -0.75 -8.16
N PHE A 7 10.46 -0.66 -7.34
CA PHE A 7 11.26 -1.82 -6.95
C PHE A 7 10.72 -2.42 -5.65
N GLU A 8 10.68 -3.74 -5.60
CA GLU A 8 10.24 -4.46 -4.39
C GLU A 8 11.45 -4.78 -3.52
N LEU A 9 11.38 -4.38 -2.26
CA LEU A 9 12.41 -4.63 -1.27
C LEU A 9 11.87 -5.59 -0.22
N LEU A 10 12.41 -6.82 -0.22
CA LEU A 10 12.09 -7.84 0.76
C LEU A 10 12.87 -7.57 2.05
N TYR A 11 12.16 -7.28 3.15
CA TYR A 11 12.80 -6.98 4.44
C TYR A 11 13.00 -8.21 5.34
N THR A 12 12.35 -9.34 5.05
CA THR A 12 12.52 -10.60 5.80
C THR A 12 13.98 -11.00 6.05
N PRO A 13 14.91 -10.98 5.06
CA PRO A 13 16.31 -11.33 5.29
C PRO A 13 17.05 -10.33 6.20
N ALA A 14 16.56 -9.09 6.32
CA ALA A 14 17.12 -8.13 7.27
C ALA A 14 16.81 -8.47 8.73
N ILE A 15 15.70 -9.16 8.99
CA ILE A 15 15.25 -9.48 10.34
C ILE A 15 15.78 -10.84 10.79
N LYS A 16 15.69 -11.88 9.94
CA LYS A 16 15.92 -13.27 10.32
C LYS A 16 17.37 -13.65 10.56
N ASP A 17 18.28 -13.20 9.70
CA ASP A 17 19.67 -13.67 9.70
C ASP A 17 20.62 -12.47 9.80
N SER A 18 21.52 -12.52 10.79
CA SER A 18 22.51 -11.47 11.04
C SER A 18 23.51 -11.27 9.89
N THR A 19 23.82 -12.33 9.14
CA THR A 19 24.72 -12.27 7.99
C THR A 19 24.02 -11.63 6.81
N MET A 20 22.82 -12.11 6.46
CA MET A 20 21.98 -11.56 5.40
C MET A 20 21.53 -10.13 5.68
N ARG A 21 21.42 -9.74 6.95
CA ARG A 21 21.08 -8.38 7.37
C ARG A 21 22.05 -7.35 6.80
N ARG A 22 23.36 -7.58 6.92
CA ARG A 22 24.37 -6.64 6.41
C ARG A 22 24.27 -6.49 4.89
N TYR A 23 24.12 -7.60 4.18
CA TYR A 23 23.94 -7.59 2.72
C TYR A 23 22.66 -6.90 2.29
N THR A 24 21.54 -7.18 2.96
CA THR A 24 20.24 -6.58 2.65
C THR A 24 20.26 -5.07 2.85
N ILE A 25 20.84 -4.59 3.97
CA ILE A 25 20.98 -3.17 4.25
C ILE A 25 21.89 -2.50 3.22
N SER A 26 23.06 -3.09 2.94
CA SER A 26 24.01 -2.54 1.95
C SER A 26 23.40 -2.43 0.56
N ASN A 27 22.69 -3.48 0.12
CA ASN A 27 22.03 -3.50 -1.18
C ASN A 27 20.88 -2.50 -1.24
N ALA A 28 20.10 -2.37 -0.15
CA ALA A 28 19.01 -1.40 -0.07
C ALA A 28 19.54 0.04 -0.14
N LEU A 29 20.64 0.36 0.55
CA LEU A 29 21.27 1.68 0.49
C LEU A 29 21.72 2.03 -0.92
N HIS A 30 22.39 1.10 -1.62
CA HIS A 30 22.76 1.30 -3.02
C HIS A 30 21.54 1.46 -3.94
N LEU A 31 20.48 0.68 -3.70
CA LEU A 31 19.24 0.79 -4.46
C LEU A 31 18.58 2.16 -4.23
N MET A 32 18.59 2.69 -3.01
CA MET A 32 17.99 4.01 -2.72
C MET A 32 18.70 5.14 -3.45
N GLN A 33 20.02 5.07 -3.58
CA GLN A 33 20.82 6.05 -4.32
C GLN A 33 20.43 6.10 -5.81
N ILE A 34 20.09 4.95 -6.40
CA ILE A 34 19.76 4.84 -7.83
C ILE A 34 18.28 5.13 -8.07
N CYS A 35 17.39 4.58 -7.24
CA CYS A 35 15.95 4.57 -7.46
C CYS A 35 15.23 5.81 -6.91
N LYS A 36 15.92 6.71 -6.19
CA LYS A 36 15.37 7.94 -5.60
C LYS A 36 14.07 7.71 -4.82
N GLY A 37 14.02 6.64 -4.02
CA GLY A 37 12.87 6.32 -3.17
C GLY A 37 11.67 5.65 -3.86
N LYS A 38 11.76 5.27 -5.14
CA LYS A 38 10.70 4.50 -5.84
C LYS A 38 10.70 3.02 -5.45
N VAL A 39 10.46 2.75 -4.17
CA VAL A 39 10.44 1.39 -3.62
C VAL A 39 9.14 1.05 -2.90
N ARG A 40 8.89 -0.25 -2.79
CA ARG A 40 7.79 -0.87 -2.05
C ARG A 40 8.36 -1.96 -1.16
N PHE A 41 7.87 -2.03 0.08
CA PHE A 41 8.20 -3.14 0.97
C PHE A 41 7.39 -4.39 0.65
N GLN A 42 8.07 -5.50 0.49
CA GLN A 42 7.49 -6.83 0.39
C GLN A 42 7.89 -7.69 1.59
N LYS A 43 7.06 -8.70 1.87
CA LYS A 43 7.18 -9.57 3.04
C LYS A 43 6.95 -11.03 2.71
N ALA A 44 7.59 -11.91 3.47
CA ALA A 44 7.16 -13.30 3.56
C ALA A 44 5.87 -13.41 4.41
N PRO A 45 5.01 -14.42 4.17
CA PRO A 45 3.71 -14.57 4.85
C PRO A 45 3.77 -14.57 6.38
N LEU A 46 4.84 -15.12 6.96
CA LEU A 46 4.98 -15.32 8.41
C LEU A 46 5.62 -14.14 9.16
N ASP A 47 6.17 -13.16 8.45
CA ASP A 47 6.95 -12.06 9.05
C ASP A 47 6.20 -10.74 8.96
N LEU A 48 4.90 -10.77 9.28
CA LEU A 48 4.04 -9.60 9.30
C LEU A 48 4.46 -8.64 10.41
N ARG A 49 4.71 -7.39 10.04
CA ARG A 49 4.89 -6.27 10.95
C ARG A 49 3.87 -5.17 10.67
N GLY A 50 3.60 -4.34 11.67
CA GLY A 50 2.71 -3.19 11.53
C GLY A 50 3.24 -2.23 10.46
N PRO A 51 2.37 -1.48 9.75
CA PRO A 51 2.78 -0.61 8.65
C PRO A 51 3.80 0.45 9.07
N TYR A 52 3.69 0.97 10.30
CA TYR A 52 4.66 1.92 10.85
C TYR A 52 6.00 1.28 11.22
N ASP A 53 6.01 0.02 11.67
CA ASP A 53 7.24 -0.73 11.95
C ASP A 53 8.02 -0.98 10.64
N VAL A 54 7.29 -1.32 9.57
CA VAL A 54 7.87 -1.45 8.23
C VAL A 54 8.36 -0.10 7.69
N ALA A 55 7.63 1.00 7.92
CA ALA A 55 8.08 2.33 7.55
C ALA A 55 9.39 2.69 8.29
N ASN A 56 9.50 2.35 9.57
CA ASN A 56 10.72 2.58 10.35
C ASN A 56 11.93 1.79 9.80
N LEU A 57 11.71 0.57 9.30
CA LEU A 57 12.76 -0.17 8.56
C LEU A 57 13.20 0.59 7.29
N GLY A 58 12.29 1.33 6.66
CA GLY A 58 12.63 2.19 5.53
C GLY A 58 13.68 3.26 5.86
N LEU A 59 13.62 3.85 7.06
CA LEU A 59 14.65 4.80 7.50
C LEU A 59 16.01 4.12 7.62
N LEU A 60 16.07 2.86 8.09
CA LEU A 60 17.32 2.09 8.17
C LEU A 60 17.91 1.81 6.79
N PHE A 61 17.08 1.71 5.76
CA PHE A 61 17.50 1.53 4.37
C PHE A 61 17.85 2.84 3.65
N GLY A 62 17.82 3.98 4.36
CA GLY A 62 18.20 5.29 3.82
C GLY A 62 17.09 6.04 3.12
N LEU A 63 15.82 5.67 3.33
CA LEU A 63 14.67 6.47 2.88
C LEU A 63 14.43 7.65 3.83
N SER A 64 13.89 8.74 3.27
CA SER A 64 13.28 9.79 4.08
C SER A 64 12.00 9.27 4.77
N GLU A 65 11.59 9.89 5.86
CA GLU A 65 10.36 9.50 6.56
C GLU A 65 9.12 9.58 5.64
N SER A 66 9.06 10.60 4.78
CA SER A 66 7.99 10.75 3.79
C SER A 66 7.99 9.62 2.77
N ASP A 67 9.16 9.25 2.25
CA ASP A 67 9.28 8.20 1.24
C ASP A 67 9.04 6.81 1.83
N ALA A 68 9.46 6.58 3.07
CA ALA A 68 9.19 5.34 3.80
C ALA A 68 7.69 5.15 4.03
N LYS A 69 6.96 6.22 4.38
CA LYS A 69 5.49 6.22 4.49
C LYS A 69 4.82 6.03 3.13
N ALA A 70 5.34 6.67 2.08
CA ALA A 70 4.84 6.52 0.72
C ALA A 70 5.04 5.08 0.21
N ALA A 71 6.17 4.44 0.54
CA ALA A 71 6.52 3.09 0.16
C ALA A 71 5.57 2.01 0.73
N VAL A 72 4.92 2.27 1.87
CA VAL A 72 3.87 1.40 2.44
C VAL A 72 2.45 1.79 2.00
N SER A 73 2.25 2.98 1.42
CA SER A 73 0.93 3.54 1.09
C SER A 73 0.74 3.85 -0.39
N SER A 74 1.06 5.08 -0.83
CA SER A 74 0.81 5.59 -2.18
C SER A 74 1.55 4.80 -3.26
N ASN A 75 2.79 4.39 -3.03
CA ASN A 75 3.58 3.60 -3.98
C ASN A 75 2.97 2.21 -4.19
N CYS A 76 2.42 1.61 -3.13
CA CYS A 76 1.67 0.35 -3.23
C CYS A 76 0.48 0.51 -4.17
N ARG A 77 -0.35 1.54 -3.95
CA ARG A 77 -1.51 1.84 -4.79
C ARG A 77 -1.11 2.14 -6.24
N ALA A 78 -0.09 2.95 -6.45
CA ALA A 78 0.37 3.33 -7.78
C ALA A 78 0.80 2.11 -8.61
N ALA A 79 1.59 1.19 -8.06
CA ALA A 79 1.97 0.00 -8.82
C ALA A 79 0.86 -1.06 -8.94
N LEU A 80 -0.16 -1.07 -8.05
CA LEU A 80 -1.38 -1.85 -8.26
C LEU A 80 -2.17 -1.32 -9.46
N LEU A 81 -2.44 -0.02 -9.49
CA LEU A 81 -3.13 0.64 -10.61
C LEU A 81 -2.36 0.49 -11.91
N HIS A 82 -1.03 0.65 -11.86
CA HIS A 82 -0.18 0.40 -13.02
C HIS A 82 -0.28 -1.06 -13.50
N GLY A 83 -0.35 -2.02 -12.58
CA GLY A 83 -0.63 -3.43 -12.88
C GLY A 83 -1.97 -3.66 -13.58
N GLU A 84 -3.04 -2.99 -13.15
CA GLU A 84 -4.35 -3.04 -13.79
C GLU A 84 -4.32 -2.45 -15.20
N THR A 85 -3.66 -1.30 -15.39
CA THR A 85 -3.53 -0.66 -16.72
C THR A 85 -2.72 -1.48 -17.72
N ARG A 86 -1.94 -2.48 -17.28
CA ARG A 86 -1.25 -3.43 -18.16
C ARG A 86 -2.15 -4.59 -18.61
N LYS A 87 -3.19 -4.91 -17.82
CA LYS A 87 -4.18 -5.94 -18.17
C LYS A 87 -5.25 -5.42 -19.11
N THR A 88 -5.48 -4.12 -19.09
CA THR A 88 -6.39 -3.42 -20.01
C THR A 88 -5.59 -2.67 -21.08
N ALA A 89 -6.25 -2.01 -22.03
CA ALA A 89 -5.54 -1.08 -22.92
C ALA A 89 -4.98 0.07 -22.06
N PHE A 90 -3.69 0.37 -22.20
CA PHE A 90 -2.96 1.38 -21.40
C PHE A 90 -3.81 2.64 -21.12
N GLY A 91 -4.21 2.82 -19.87
CA GLY A 91 -5.00 3.98 -19.42
C GLY A 91 -6.53 3.83 -19.48
N VAL A 92 -7.07 2.70 -19.94
CA VAL A 92 -8.52 2.43 -20.02
C VAL A 92 -8.90 1.33 -19.04
N VAL A 93 -9.75 1.59 -18.06
CA VAL A 93 -10.27 0.56 -17.14
C VAL A 93 -11.71 0.21 -17.53
N TYR A 94 -11.93 -1.01 -18.04
CA TYR A 94 -13.28 -1.51 -18.33
C TYR A 94 -13.85 -2.19 -17.08
N THR A 95 -14.95 -1.66 -16.54
CA THR A 95 -15.69 -2.31 -15.45
C THR A 95 -17.13 -2.60 -15.91
N LYS A 96 -17.57 -3.86 -15.76
CA LYS A 96 -19.01 -4.18 -15.82
C LYS A 96 -19.60 -3.94 -14.44
N LYS A 97 -20.46 -2.92 -14.32
CA LYS A 97 -21.20 -2.68 -13.08
C LYS A 97 -22.15 -3.86 -12.84
N LYS A 98 -21.94 -4.63 -11.77
CA LYS A 98 -22.97 -5.53 -11.26
C LYS A 98 -24.03 -4.67 -10.56
N PRO A 99 -25.33 -4.89 -10.81
CA PRO A 99 -26.37 -4.30 -9.99
C PRO A 99 -26.17 -4.72 -8.54
N LEU A 100 -26.25 -3.76 -7.62
CA LEU A 100 -26.32 -4.05 -6.19
C LEU A 100 -27.64 -4.82 -5.93
N PRO A 101 -27.64 -5.93 -5.17
CA PRO A 101 -28.88 -6.45 -4.63
C PRO A 101 -29.47 -5.37 -3.73
N ALA A 102 -30.78 -5.10 -3.90
CA ALA A 102 -31.51 -4.14 -3.10
C ALA A 102 -31.31 -4.46 -1.62
N GLU A 103 -30.95 -3.44 -0.83
CA GLU A 103 -30.89 -3.58 0.63
C GLU A 103 -32.30 -3.90 1.14
N GLU A 104 -32.44 -4.97 1.92
CA GLU A 104 -33.63 -5.22 2.71
C GLU A 104 -33.70 -4.14 3.79
N GLU A 105 -34.73 -3.30 3.74
CA GLU A 105 -35.01 -2.29 4.76
C GLU A 105 -35.25 -2.97 6.11
N ASP A 106 -34.35 -2.77 7.07
CA ASP A 106 -34.61 -3.08 8.48
C ASP A 106 -35.75 -2.17 9.02
N PRO A 107 -36.68 -2.71 9.82
CA PRO A 107 -37.89 -1.98 10.22
C PRO A 107 -37.57 -0.86 11.23
N VAL A 108 -37.99 0.35 10.89
CA VAL A 108 -37.92 1.56 11.74
C VAL A 108 -38.75 1.38 13.02
N PRO A 109 -38.21 1.66 14.24
CA PRO A 109 -39.01 1.68 15.44
C PRO A 109 -39.82 2.99 15.59
N VAL A 110 -41.06 2.82 16.04
CA VAL A 110 -42.17 3.78 16.12
C VAL A 110 -41.97 4.90 17.15
N SER A 111 -42.18 6.15 16.65
CA SER A 111 -42.83 7.35 17.23
C SER A 111 -42.53 7.85 18.66
N LYS A 112 -42.29 9.17 18.79
CA LYS A 112 -43.20 10.12 19.49
C LYS A 112 -43.10 11.53 18.86
N LYS A 113 -44.15 11.96 18.14
CA LYS A 113 -44.39 13.36 17.78
C LYS A 113 -45.00 14.10 18.98
N SER A 114 -44.40 15.19 19.43
CA SER A 114 -45.12 16.24 20.17
C SER A 114 -45.56 17.33 19.19
N LYS A 115 -46.87 17.44 19.00
CA LYS A 115 -47.54 18.60 18.38
C LYS A 115 -47.41 19.81 19.31
N THR A 116 -47.13 20.99 18.76
CA THR A 116 -47.89 22.20 19.11
C THR A 116 -48.01 23.07 17.86
N ALA A 117 -49.25 23.34 17.47
CA ALA A 117 -49.63 24.37 16.51
C ALA A 117 -50.23 25.53 17.30
N ALA A 118 -49.86 26.76 16.95
CA ALA A 118 -50.70 27.95 16.79
C ALA A 118 -49.78 29.13 16.51
#